data_AF-A0A386Z883-F1
#
_entry.id   AF-A0A386Z883-F1
#
_cell.length_a   1.000
_cell.length_b   1.000
_cell.length_c   1.000
_cell.angle_alpha   90.00
_cell.angle_beta   90.00
_cell.angle_gamma   90.00
#
_symmetry.space_group_name_H-M   'P 1'
#
loop_
_entity.id
_entity.type
_entity.pdbx_description
1 polymer ?
#
loop_
_entity_poly.entity_id
_entity_poly.type
_entity_poly.pdbx_seq_one_letter_code
_entity_poly.pdbx_strand_id
1 'polypeptide(L)'
;MLMAAHDMYGTVLAQMGNPTAETPPMADKMMKMFRYFTWFIQMSGIAAITYGGGRFAWEKWGGGSASPKMVANAMLGGATATSAGTIMNAVVGS
;
A
#
# COMPACT_ATOMS: atom_id res chain seq x y z
N MET A 1 -3.35 8.19 -48.00
CA MET A 1 -3.91 6.82 -47.90
C MET A 1 -2.97 5.86 -47.17
N LEU A 2 -1.68 5.78 -47.50
CA LEU A 2 -0.73 4.87 -46.84
C LEU A 2 -0.39 5.23 -45.38
N MET A 3 -0.33 6.53 -45.03
CA MET A 3 -0.09 6.97 -43.65
C MET A 3 -1.25 6.64 -42.70
N ALA A 4 -2.50 6.81 -43.13
CA ALA A 4 -3.67 6.47 -42.32
C ALA A 4 -3.78 4.95 -42.06
N ALA A 5 -3.32 4.12 -42.99
CA ALA A 5 -3.24 2.68 -42.80
C ALA A 5 -2.19 2.29 -41.75
N HIS A 6 -1.10 3.05 -41.63
CA HIS A 6 -0.07 2.84 -40.62
C HIS A 6 -0.55 3.22 -39.21
N ASP A 7 -1.28 4.32 -39.06
CA ASP A 7 -1.91 4.71 -37.79
C ASP A 7 -3.00 3.73 -37.36
N MET A 8 -3.75 3.18 -38.32
CA MET A 8 -4.75 2.13 -38.07
C MET A 8 -4.09 0.80 -37.67
N TYR A 9 -2.95 0.45 -38.27
CA TYR A 9 -2.19 -0.75 -37.91
C TYR A 9 -1.54 -0.62 -36.52
N GLY A 10 -1.04 0.58 -36.18
CA GLY A 10 -0.47 0.89 -34.86
C GLY A 10 -1.50 0.86 -33.72
N THR A 11 -2.71 1.36 -33.98
CA THR A 11 -3.83 1.32 -33.01
C THR A 11 -4.38 -0.10 -32.83
N VAL A 12 -4.44 -0.91 -33.90
CA VAL A 12 -4.85 -2.32 -33.81
C VAL A 12 -3.79 -3.16 -33.09
N LEU A 13 -2.49 -3.03 -33.39
CA LEU A 13 -1.42 -3.76 -32.69
C LEU A 13 -1.41 -3.52 -31.18
N ALA A 14 -1.71 -2.29 -30.74
CA ALA A 14 -1.80 -1.93 -29.33
C ALA A 14 -3.00 -2.58 -28.60
N GLN A 15 -4.01 -3.05 -29.34
CA GLN A 15 -5.17 -3.78 -28.79
C GLN A 15 -4.99 -5.31 -28.84
N MET A 16 -3.98 -5.83 -29.53
CA MET A 16 -3.75 -7.29 -29.68
C MET A 16 -2.80 -7.87 -28.64
N GLY A 17 -2.58 -7.17 -27.54
CA GLY A 17 -2.03 -7.73 -26.32
C GLY A 17 -3.13 -7.72 -25.29
N ASN A 18 -4.05 -8.67 -25.36
CA ASN A 18 -4.80 -9.09 -24.18
C ASN A 18 -3.82 -9.98 -23.40
N PRO A 19 -3.10 -9.50 -22.37
CA PRO A 19 -2.70 -10.40 -21.33
C PRO A 19 -4.02 -10.83 -20.68
N THR A 20 -4.65 -11.88 -21.21
CA THR A 20 -5.24 -12.86 -20.32
C THR A 20 -4.07 -13.28 -19.45
N ALA A 21 -3.91 -12.60 -18.32
CA ALA A 21 -3.04 -13.01 -17.25
C ALA A 21 -3.57 -14.38 -16.87
N GLU A 22 -3.02 -15.42 -17.49
CA GLU A 22 -3.18 -16.77 -17.01
C GLU A 22 -2.63 -16.72 -15.60
N THR A 23 -3.54 -16.77 -14.63
CA THR A 23 -3.26 -16.51 -13.22
C THR A 23 -2.05 -17.36 -12.87
N PRO A 24 -0.88 -16.76 -12.60
CA PRO A 24 0.35 -17.53 -12.48
C PRO A 24 0.08 -18.64 -11.45
N PRO A 25 0.36 -19.92 -11.76
CA PRO A 25 -0.03 -21.01 -10.87
C PRO A 25 0.47 -20.72 -9.45
N MET A 26 -0.44 -20.76 -8.47
CA MET A 26 -0.30 -20.27 -7.07
C MET A 26 -0.56 -18.78 -6.80
N ALA A 27 -1.02 -17.99 -7.78
CA ALA A 27 -1.39 -16.58 -7.60
C ALA A 27 -2.42 -16.40 -6.47
N ASP A 28 -3.41 -17.28 -6.37
CA ASP A 28 -4.39 -17.25 -5.26
C ASP A 28 -3.74 -17.46 -3.89
N LYS A 29 -2.73 -18.34 -3.79
CA LYS A 29 -2.03 -18.59 -2.53
C LYS A 29 -1.13 -17.41 -2.15
N MET A 30 -0.41 -16.84 -3.12
CA MET A 30 0.38 -15.63 -2.90
C MET A 30 -0.52 -14.43 -2.57
N MET A 31 -1.67 -14.30 -3.22
CA MET A 31 -2.60 -13.21 -2.96
C MET A 31 -3.24 -13.34 -1.57
N LYS A 32 -3.57 -14.55 -1.12
CA LYS A 32 -3.96 -14.81 0.28
C LYS A 32 -2.85 -14.40 1.26
N MET A 33 -1.59 -14.72 0.97
CA MET A 33 -0.45 -14.34 1.81
C MET A 33 -0.29 -12.82 1.91
N PHE A 34 -0.35 -12.08 0.80
CA PHE A 34 -0.30 -10.61 0.80
C PHE A 34 -1.48 -9.98 1.55
N ARG A 35 -2.68 -10.57 1.45
CA ARG A 35 -3.85 -10.14 2.25
C ARG A 35 -3.62 -10.30 3.75
N TYR A 36 -3.00 -11.41 4.19
CA TYR A 36 -2.61 -11.57 5.59
C TYR A 36 -1.55 -10.57 6.03
N PHE A 37 -0.55 -10.29 5.19
CA PHE A 37 0.44 -9.24 5.47
C PHE A 37 -0.19 -7.85 5.58
N THR A 38 -1.14 -7.52 4.70
CA THR A 38 -1.92 -6.27 4.77
C THR A 38 -2.59 -6.13 6.12
N TRP A 39 -3.28 -7.19 6.54
CA TRP A 39 -4.01 -7.21 7.80
C TRP A 39 -3.06 -7.03 8.99
N PHE A 40 -1.91 -7.71 8.97
CA PHE A 40 -0.89 -7.58 10.00
C PHE A 40 -0.31 -6.16 10.08
N ILE A 41 0.00 -5.56 8.92
CA ILE A 41 0.51 -4.18 8.83
C ILE A 41 -0.53 -3.19 9.35
N GLN A 42 -1.83 -3.37 9.05
CA GLN A 42 -2.90 -2.54 9.60
C GLN A 42 -2.97 -2.63 11.12
N MET A 43 -2.98 -3.86 11.67
CA MET A 43 -3.03 -4.06 13.11
C MET A 43 -1.80 -3.47 13.80
N SER A 44 -0.62 -3.60 13.18
CA SER A 44 0.61 -2.97 13.64
C SER A 44 0.55 -1.44 13.57
N GLY A 45 -0.04 -0.86 12.53
CA GLY A 45 -0.21 0.60 12.39
C GLY A 45 -1.10 1.18 13.48
N ILE A 46 -2.23 0.52 13.75
CA ILE A 46 -3.16 0.91 14.82
C ILE A 46 -2.47 0.83 16.20
N ALA A 47 -1.72 -0.24 16.46
CA ALA A 47 -0.96 -0.39 17.69
C ALA A 47 0.10 0.71 17.85
N ALA A 48 0.83 1.02 16.77
CA ALA A 48 1.86 2.06 16.78
C ALA A 48 1.29 3.47 17.04
N ILE A 49 0.14 3.81 16.45
CA ILE A 49 -0.53 5.10 16.71
C ILE A 49 -1.05 5.15 18.16
N THR A 50 -1.65 4.06 18.65
CA THR A 50 -2.22 4.00 20.01
C THR A 50 -1.13 4.13 21.07
N TYR A 51 -0.06 3.33 20.96
CA TYR A 51 1.07 3.38 21.88
C TYR A 51 1.87 4.68 21.72
N GLY A 52 2.11 5.12 20.48
CA GLY A 52 2.80 6.37 20.18
C GLY A 52 2.06 7.59 20.72
N GLY A 53 0.73 7.62 20.64
CA GLY A 53 -0.08 8.72 21.20
C GLY A 53 0.03 8.80 22.72
N GLY A 54 -0.05 7.65 23.41
CA GLY A 54 0.17 7.58 24.86
C GLY A 54 1.60 7.98 25.26
N ARG A 55 2.60 7.50 24.51
CA ARG A 55 4.01 7.85 24.75
C ARG A 55 4.27 9.33 24.47
N PHE A 56 3.69 9.91 23.43
CA PHE A 56 3.82 11.33 23.10
C PHE A 56 3.28 12.22 24.23
N ALA A 57 2.12 11.88 24.80
CA ALA A 57 1.56 12.59 25.94
C ALA A 57 2.48 12.49 27.17
N TRP A 58 3.06 11.32 27.43
CA TRP A 58 4.02 11.11 28.52
C TRP A 58 5.33 11.88 28.33
N GLU A 59 5.89 11.90 27.11
CA GLU A 59 7.11 12.68 26.82
C GLU A 59 6.85 14.19 26.93
N LYS A 60 5.66 14.67 26.56
CA LYS A 60 5.33 16.11 26.60
C LYS A 60 5.04 16.63 28.01
N TRP A 61 4.41 15.84 28.88
CA TRP A 61 3.87 16.32 30.16
C TRP A 61 4.26 15.48 31.39
N GLY A 62 4.84 14.30 31.19
CA GLY A 62 5.15 13.34 32.26
C GLY A 62 6.64 13.20 32.59
N GLY A 63 7.52 14.06 32.03
CA GLY A 63 8.96 14.05 32.33
C GLY A 63 9.75 12.94 31.63
N GLY A 64 9.32 12.52 30.44
CA GLY A 64 10.04 11.53 29.65
C GLY A 64 11.35 12.07 29.01
N SER A 65 12.25 11.15 28.67
CA SER A 65 13.60 11.41 28.18
C SER A 65 13.73 11.44 26.65
N ALA A 66 12.71 11.01 25.91
CA ALA A 66 12.74 10.96 24.45
C ALA A 66 12.10 12.21 23.85
N SER A 67 12.69 12.74 22.78
CA SER A 67 12.14 13.91 22.10
C SER A 67 10.70 13.63 21.63
N PRO A 68 9.69 14.43 22.05
CA PRO A 68 8.31 14.24 21.60
C PRO A 68 8.16 14.24 20.08
N LYS A 69 9.03 14.96 19.36
CA LYS A 69 9.06 14.96 17.89
C LYS A 69 9.43 13.58 17.32
N MET A 70 10.29 12.83 18.02
CA MET A 70 10.70 11.49 17.61
C MET A 70 9.54 10.49 17.73
N VAL A 71 8.75 10.61 18.80
CA VAL A 71 7.53 9.82 18.99
C VAL A 71 6.46 10.18 17.96
N ALA A 72 6.30 11.47 17.65
CA ALA A 72 5.40 11.92 16.59
C ALA A 72 5.79 11.36 15.20
N ASN A 73 7.08 11.31 14.87
CA ASN A 73 7.55 10.70 13.64
C ASN A 73 7.28 9.18 13.59
N ALA A 74 7.40 8.48 14.71
CA ALA A 74 7.02 7.07 14.81
C ALA A 74 5.51 6.85 14.57
N MET A 75 4.67 7.78 15.05
CA MET A 75 3.22 7.74 14.78
C MET A 75 2.89 7.98 13.30
N LEU A 76 3.61 8.88 12.61
CA LEU A 76 3.47 9.09 11.17
C LEU A 76 3.81 7.83 10.36
N GLY A 77 4.81 7.05 10.82
CA GLY A 77 5.10 5.72 10.27
C GLY A 77 3.93 4.75 10.45
N GLY A 78 3.30 4.75 11.63
CA GLY A 78 2.08 3.96 11.90
C GLY A 78 0.88 4.38 11.04
N ALA A 79 0.69 5.68 10.82
CA ALA A 79 -0.35 6.20 9.93
C ALA A 79 -0.13 5.79 8.46
N THR A 80 1.13 5.83 8.01
CA THR A 80 1.51 5.37 6.67
C THR A 80 1.29 3.86 6.52
N ALA A 81 1.68 3.07 7.51
CA ALA A 81 1.38 1.63 7.55
C ALA A 81 -0.13 1.35 7.47
N THR A 82 -0.95 2.20 8.08
CA THR A 82 -2.42 2.10 8.07
C THR A 82 -3.04 2.39 6.69
N SER A 83 -2.28 2.94 5.74
CA SER A 83 -2.74 3.16 4.36
C SER A 83 -2.53 1.95 3.43
N ALA A 84 -1.88 0.88 3.91
CA ALA A 84 -1.58 -0.31 3.12
C ALA A 84 -2.85 -0.95 2.53
N GLY A 85 -3.96 -0.96 3.28
CA GLY A 85 -5.25 -1.46 2.78
C GLY A 85 -5.82 -0.65 1.61
N THR A 86 -5.65 0.67 1.63
CA THR A 86 -6.11 1.57 0.54
C THR A 86 -5.24 1.40 -0.70
N ILE A 87 -3.93 1.29 -0.50
CA ILE A 87 -2.95 1.06 -1.59
C ILE A 87 -3.20 -0.29 -2.26
N MET A 88 -3.46 -1.35 -1.49
CA MET A 88 -3.74 -2.67 -2.09
C MET A 88 -5.08 -2.73 -2.81
N ASN A 89 -6.11 -2.01 -2.36
CA ASN A 89 -7.33 -1.88 -3.14
C ASN A 89 -7.11 -1.06 -4.42
N ALA A 90 -6.20 -0.08 -4.43
CA ALA A 90 -5.87 0.68 -5.64
C ALA A 90 -4.99 -0.12 -6.63
N VAL A 91 -4.15 -1.05 -6.13
CA VAL A 91 -3.27 -1.88 -6.97
C VAL A 91 -3.98 -3.14 -7.48
N VAL A 92 -4.88 -3.72 -6.68
CA VAL A 92 -5.69 -4.90 -7.06
C VAL A 92 -7.02 -4.49 -7.72
N GLY A 93 -7.44 -3.23 -7.54
CA GLY A 93 -8.68 -2.68 -8.06
C GLY A 93 -8.49 -1.78 -9.27
N SER A 94 -8.33 -2.43 -10.41
CA SER A 94 -8.96 -2.11 -11.70
C SER A 94 -8.88 -3.35 -12.58
#